data_AF-A0A847W0Z8-F1
#
_entry.id   AF-A0A847W0Z8-F1
#
_cell.length_a   1.000
_cell.length_b   1.000
_cell.length_c   1.000
_cell.angle_alpha   90.00
_cell.angle_beta   90.00
_cell.angle_gamma   90.00
#
_symmetry.space_group_name_H-M   'P 1'
#
loop_
_entity.id
_entity.type
_entity.pdbx_description
1 polymer ?
#
loop_
_entity_poly.entity_id
_entity_poly.type
_entity_poly.pdbx_seq_one_letter_code
_entity_poly.pdbx_strand_id
1 'polypeptide(L)' 'METREIIRAIRKLPVSKRMLIVEKTLKTIRESETRKRMGKAAETLFEDYKNDKELTPFTQLDYEGFYETK' A
#
# COMPACT_ATOMS: atom_id res chain seq x y z
N MET A 1 4.86 -28.13 3.20
CA MET A 1 6.29 -27.80 2.99
C MET A 1 6.77 -27.08 4.23
N GLU A 2 7.69 -27.68 4.97
CA GLU A 2 8.29 -27.01 6.12
C GLU A 2 9.34 -25.98 5.69
N THR A 3 9.55 -24.93 6.49
CA THR A 3 10.56 -23.89 6.23
C THR A 3 11.95 -24.48 5.97
N ARG A 4 12.28 -25.58 6.66
CA ARG A 4 13.54 -26.31 6.46
C ARG A 4 13.67 -26.88 5.05
N GLU A 5 12.58 -27.40 4.48
CA GLU A 5 12.56 -27.96 3.13
C GLU A 5 12.74 -26.86 2.08
N ILE A 6 12.10 -25.71 2.27
CA ILE A 6 12.23 -24.54 1.39
C ILE A 6 13.67 -24.03 1.38
N ILE A 7 14.30 -23.87 2.55
CA ILE A 7 15.70 -23.45 2.66
C ILE A 7 16.62 -24.46 1.96
N ARG A 8 16.36 -25.76 2.14
CA ARG A 8 17.15 -26.81 1.48
C ARG A 8 17.00 -26.78 -0.04
N ALA A 9 15.80 -26.49 -0.55
CA ALA A 9 15.54 -26.33 -1.98
C ALA A 9 16.26 -25.09 -2.55
N ILE A 10 16.19 -23.94 -1.86
CA ILE A 10 16.88 -22.72 -2.27
C ILE A 10 18.39 -22.93 -2.36
N ARG A 11 18.99 -23.66 -1.39
CA ARG A 11 20.43 -23.97 -1.40
C ARG A 11 20.88 -24.79 -2.61
N LYS A 12 19.99 -25.58 -3.22
CA LYS A 12 20.28 -26.38 -4.42
C LYS A 12 20.22 -25.57 -5.72
N LEU A 13 19.77 -24.31 -5.68
CA LEU A 13 19.67 -23.47 -6.87
C LEU A 13 21.02 -22.84 -7.26
N PRO A 14 21.22 -22.52 -8.56
CA PRO A 14 22.33 -21.70 -9.01
C PRO A 14 22.40 -20.36 -8.28
N VAL A 15 23.61 -19.80 -8.15
CA VAL A 15 23.86 -18.52 -7.45
C VAL A 15 22.96 -17.40 -7.98
N SER A 16 22.79 -17.29 -9.31
CA SER A 16 21.94 -16.29 -9.95
C SER A 16 20.48 -16.36 -9.48
N LYS A 17 19.91 -17.57 -9.40
CA LYS A 17 18.54 -17.78 -8.92
C LYS A 17 18.40 -17.48 -7.43
N ARG A 18 19.41 -17.81 -6.62
CA ARG A 18 19.42 -17.45 -5.19
C ARG A 18 19.46 -15.94 -5.00
N MET A 19 20.27 -15.23 -5.80
CA MET A 19 20.35 -13.78 -5.74
C MET A 19 19.01 -13.11 -6.11
N LEU A 20 18.36 -13.61 -7.16
CA LEU A 20 17.03 -13.14 -7.56
C LEU A 20 15.98 -13.31 -6.46
N ILE A 21 16.02 -14.44 -5.72
CA ILE A 21 15.11 -14.66 -4.60
C ILE A 21 15.35 -13.61 -3.51
N VAL A 22 16.60 -13.36 -3.13
CA VAL A 22 16.96 -12.34 -2.13
C VAL A 22 16.45 -10.97 -2.52
N GLU A 23 16.67 -10.56 -3.78
CA GLU A 23 16.21 -9.27 -4.30
C GLU A 23 14.68 -9.14 -4.21
N LYS A 24 13.95 -10.14 -4.71
CA LYS A 24 12.48 -10.13 -4.66
C LYS A 24 11.97 -10.13 -3.22
N THR A 25 12.58 -10.89 -2.33
CA THR A 25 12.21 -10.91 -0.91
C THR A 25 12.39 -9.53 -0.28
N LEU A 26 13.54 -8.88 -0.50
CA LEU A 26 13.80 -7.53 0.00
C LEU A 26 12.79 -6.50 -0.56
N LYS A 27 12.50 -6.57 -1.86
CA LYS A 27 11.52 -5.70 -2.50
C LYS A 27 10.14 -5.86 -1.86
N THR A 28 9.66 -7.10 -1.72
CA THR A 28 8.34 -7.37 -1.12
C THR A 28 8.24 -6.88 0.33
N ILE A 29 9.30 -7.04 1.12
CA ILE A 29 9.35 -6.52 2.51
C ILE A 29 9.16 -5.00 2.51
N ARG A 30 9.96 -4.27 1.72
CA ARG A 30 9.86 -2.80 1.63
C ARG A 30 8.50 -2.32 1.14
N GLU A 31 7.93 -2.97 0.13
CA GLU A 31 6.61 -2.63 -0.39
C GLU A 31 5.51 -2.86 0.66
N SER A 32 5.57 -3.97 1.41
CA SER A 32 4.60 -4.26 2.45
C SER A 32 4.64 -3.23 3.59
N GLU A 33 5.84 -2.80 3.98
CA GLU A 33 6.02 -1.74 4.97
C GLU A 33 5.48 -0.41 4.45
N THR A 34 5.78 -0.07 3.19
CA THR A 34 5.30 1.16 2.54
C THR A 34 3.78 1.19 2.51
N ARG A 35 3.13 0.11 2.06
CA ARG A 35 1.66 -0.01 2.06
C ARG A 35 1.07 0.17 3.45
N LYS A 36 1.68 -0.45 4.47
CA LYS A 36 1.23 -0.30 5.87
C LYS A 36 1.34 1.14 6.35
N ARG A 37 2.43 1.83 6.03
CA ARG A 37 2.62 3.25 6.40
C ARG A 37 1.62 4.14 5.68
N MET A 38 1.37 3.92 4.38
CA MET A 38 0.36 4.64 3.62
C MET A 38 -1.04 4.43 4.16
N GLY A 39 -1.41 3.20 4.52
CA GLY A 39 -2.70 2.91 5.14
C GLY A 39 -2.92 3.68 6.44
N LYS A 40 -1.91 3.68 7.33
CA LYS A 40 -1.96 4.47 8.57
C LYS A 40 -2.08 5.98 8.32
N ALA A 41 -1.34 6.50 7.35
CA ALA A 41 -1.42 7.91 6.98
C ALA A 41 -2.82 8.26 6.46
N ALA A 42 -3.41 7.40 5.62
CA ALA A 42 -4.76 7.56 5.11
C ALA A 42 -5.81 7.49 6.24
N GLU A 43 -5.70 6.55 7.18
CA GLU A 43 -6.58 6.46 8.36
C GLU A 43 -6.49 7.71 9.22
N THR A 44 -5.28 8.24 9.42
CA THR A 44 -5.06 9.47 10.20
C THR A 44 -5.70 10.66 9.50
N LEU A 45 -5.42 10.86 8.21
CA LEU A 45 -5.98 11.94 7.41
C LEU A 45 -7.51 11.83 7.31
N PHE A 46 -8.05 10.62 7.20
CA PHE A 46 -9.50 10.42 7.12
C PHE A 46 -10.24 10.99 8.33
N GLU A 47 -9.70 10.81 9.53
CA GLU A 47 -10.29 11.42 10.73
C GLU A 47 -10.19 12.95 10.71
N ASP A 48 -9.12 13.52 10.16
CA ASP A 48 -9.00 14.97 9.99
C ASP A 48 -10.07 15.49 9.01
N TYR A 49 -10.21 14.88 7.84
CA TYR A 49 -11.22 15.24 6.84
C TYR A 49 -12.65 15.10 7.36
N LYS A 50 -12.91 14.13 8.24
CA LYS A 50 -14.23 13.90 8.84
C LYS A 50 -14.62 14.97 9.85
N ASN A 51 -13.65 15.47 10.62
CA ASN A 51 -13.91 16.36 11.76
C ASN A 51 -13.66 17.83 11.44
N ASP A 52 -12.81 18.14 10.45
CA ASP A 52 -12.50 19.50 10.02
C ASP A 52 -13.23 19.89 8.73
N LYS A 53 -14.13 20.88 8.86
CA LYS A 53 -14.91 21.41 7.74
C LYS A 53 -14.08 22.27 6.78
N GLU A 54 -12.95 22.81 7.23
CA GLU A 54 -12.01 23.55 6.37
C GLU A 54 -11.27 22.62 5.39
N LEU A 55 -11.25 21.31 5.67
CA LEU A 55 -10.67 20.30 4.78
C LEU A 55 -11.69 19.73 3.77
N THR A 56 -12.99 19.98 3.96
CA THR A 56 -14.07 19.54 3.07
C THR A 56 -14.95 20.69 2.51
N PRO A 57 -14.43 21.90 2.24
CA PRO A 57 -15.25 23.06 1.90
C PRO A 57 -16.01 22.88 0.58
N PHE A 58 -15.48 22.05 -0.33
CA PHE A 58 -16.08 21.78 -1.63
C PHE A 58 -17.04 20.58 -1.63
N THR A 59 -17.06 19.74 -0.58
CA THR A 59 -17.98 18.60 -0.50
C THR A 59 -19.45 19.04 -0.42
N GLN A 60 -19.70 20.28 0.00
CA GLN A 60 -21.06 20.85 -0.03
C GLN A 60 -21.55 21.14 -1.46
N LEU A 61 -20.64 21.43 -2.39
CA LEU A 61 -20.96 21.69 -3.80
C LEU A 61 -21.38 20.41 -4.54
N ASP A 62 -21.00 19.23 -4.07
CA ASP A 62 -21.42 17.94 -4.64
C ASP A 62 -22.95 17.73 -4.53
N TYR A 63 -23.60 18.42 -3.59
CA TYR A 63 -25.05 18.38 -3.39
C TYR A 63 -25.80 19.52 -4.12
N GLU A 64 -25.08 20.45 -4.74
CA GLU A 64 -25.70 21.46 -5.59
C GLU A 64 -26.10 20.83 -6.93
N GLY A 65 -27.33 21.08 -7.37
CA GLY A 65 -27.80 20.62 -8.67
C GLY A 65 -26.90 21.21 -9.75
N PHE A 66 -26.14 20.35 -10.43
CA PHE A 66 -25.25 20.76 -11.51
C PHE A 66 -26.08 21.48 -12.59
N TYR A 67 -25.90 22.80 -12.70
CA TYR A 67 -26.60 23.61 -13.70
C TYR A 67 -25.96 23.36 -15.07
N GLU A 68 -26.28 22.23 -15.70
CA GLU A 68 -26.09 22.09 -17.14
C GLU A 68 -27.15 22.93 -17.85
N THR A 69 -26.77 24.14 -18.25
CA THR A 69 -27.53 24.94 -19.23
C THR A 69 -27.67 24.15 -20.53
N LYS A 70 -28.93 23.92 -20.95
CA LYS A 70 -29.30 23.31 -22.24
C LYS A 70 -28.95 24.19 -23.44
#